data_AF-A0A150Q8J8-F1
#
_entry.id   AF-A0A150Q8J8-F1
#
_cell.length_a   1.000
_cell.length_b   1.000
_cell.length_c   1.000
_cell.angle_alpha   90.00
_cell.angle_beta   90.00
_cell.angle_gamma   90.00
#
_symmetry.space_group_name_H-M   'P 1'
#
loop_
_entity.id
_entity.type
_entity.pdbx_description
1 polymer ?
#
loop_
_entity_poly.entity_id
_entity_poly.type
_entity_poly.pdbx_seq_one_letter_code
_entity_poly.pdbx_strand_id
1 'polypeptide(L)' 'MARRQGFGTALLSLVALAAGCGGLSTEESQQRCDRLRDAVPFCSTEESFAACVSCHEECGDDCEASTACPQTFSCAE' A
#
# COMPACT_ATOMS: atom_id res chain seq x y z
N MET A 1 12.94 -14.51 53.69
CA MET A 1 13.91 -13.72 52.90
C MET A 1 14.86 -14.69 52.20
N ALA A 2 14.74 -14.90 50.89
CA ALA A 2 15.78 -15.53 50.05
C ALA A 2 15.54 -15.12 48.58
N ARG A 3 16.64 -14.91 47.86
CA ARG A 3 16.79 -14.04 46.67
C ARG A 3 16.49 -14.74 45.33
N ARG A 4 16.21 -13.88 44.34
CA ARG A 4 15.88 -14.09 42.91
C ARG A 4 17.06 -14.67 42.08
N GLN A 5 16.72 -15.04 40.84
CA GLN A 5 17.53 -15.31 39.62
C GLN A 5 17.71 -16.81 39.33
N GLY A 6 17.28 -17.37 38.20
CA GLY A 6 16.67 -16.84 36.98
C GLY A 6 16.63 -18.00 35.96
N PHE A 7 15.70 -18.94 36.16
CA PHE A 7 15.36 -19.96 35.18
C PHE A 7 14.04 -19.53 34.54
N GLY A 8 14.06 -19.16 33.27
CA GLY A 8 12.86 -18.65 32.60
C GLY A 8 13.02 -18.63 31.10
N THR A 9 12.92 -19.82 30.51
CA THR A 9 12.27 -20.10 29.21
C THR A 9 12.53 -19.11 28.07
N ALA A 10 13.34 -19.57 27.11
CA ALA A 10 13.35 -19.07 25.74
C ALA A 10 11.92 -19.05 25.17
N LEU A 11 11.25 -17.90 25.27
CA LEU A 11 9.92 -17.65 24.75
C LEU A 11 10.05 -16.77 23.51
N LEU A 12 9.67 -17.36 22.39
CA LEU A 12 8.89 -16.74 21.32
C LEU A 12 9.39 -15.38 20.81
N SER A 13 10.20 -15.42 19.76
CA SER A 13 10.32 -14.30 18.83
C SER A 13 10.03 -14.78 17.41
N LEU A 14 8.82 -15.32 17.22
CA LEU A 14 8.14 -15.31 15.93
C LEU A 14 7.63 -13.89 15.71
N VAL A 15 8.54 -12.97 15.36
CA VAL A 15 8.14 -11.72 14.70
C VAL A 15 7.78 -12.14 13.29
N ALA A 16 6.52 -12.51 13.09
CA ALA A 16 5.93 -12.56 11.78
C ALA A 16 6.14 -11.17 11.18
N LEU A 17 7.01 -11.09 10.16
CA LEU A 17 7.01 -9.99 9.22
C LEU A 17 5.60 -9.98 8.62
N ALA A 18 4.70 -9.23 9.23
CA ALA A 18 3.65 -8.57 8.49
C ALA A 18 4.35 -7.55 7.59
N ALA A 19 4.99 -8.04 6.52
CA ALA A 19 4.97 -7.33 5.25
C ALA A 19 3.50 -7.37 4.82
N GLY A 20 2.68 -6.55 5.49
CA GLY A 20 1.30 -6.38 5.12
C GLY A 20 1.31 -5.63 3.80
N CYS A 21 1.24 -6.36 2.70
CA CYS A 21 0.59 -5.88 1.49
C CYS A 21 -0.87 -5.59 1.88
N GLY A 22 -1.07 -4.47 2.54
CA GLY A 22 -2.35 -3.94 2.97
C GLY A 22 -2.45 -2.57 2.35
N GLY A 23 -2.71 -2.54 1.05
CA GLY A 23 -3.02 -1.31 0.37
C GLY A 23 -4.33 -0.69 0.89
N LEU A 24 -4.75 0.37 0.24
CA LEU A 24 -5.94 1.12 0.61
C LEU A 24 -7.20 0.30 0.32
N SER A 25 -8.30 0.63 1.02
CA SER A 25 -9.61 0.10 0.68
C SER A 25 -10.05 0.57 -0.71
N THR A 26 -10.87 -0.24 -1.40
CA THR A 26 -11.46 0.08 -2.71
C THR A 26 -12.07 1.47 -2.77
N GLU A 27 -12.75 1.93 -1.71
CA GLU A 27 -13.34 3.27 -1.65
C GLU A 27 -12.28 4.38 -1.56
N GLU A 28 -11.24 4.18 -0.75
CA GLU A 28 -10.12 5.13 -0.62
C GLU A 28 -9.29 5.21 -1.90
N SER A 29 -9.01 4.06 -2.52
CA SER A 29 -8.31 3.95 -3.80
C SER A 29 -9.07 4.70 -4.90
N GLN A 30 -10.38 4.46 -5.04
CA GLN A 30 -11.21 5.19 -6.00
C GLN A 30 -11.17 6.70 -5.76
N GLN A 31 -11.34 7.16 -4.52
CA GLN A 31 -11.36 8.59 -4.20
C GLN A 31 -10.01 9.28 -4.46
N ARG A 32 -8.89 8.57 -4.36
CA ARG A 32 -7.56 9.06 -4.78
C ARG A 32 -7.46 9.13 -6.30
N CYS A 33 -7.86 8.07 -7.00
CA CYS A 33 -7.79 8.01 -8.46
C CYS A 33 -8.76 8.99 -9.14
N ASP A 34 -9.91 9.29 -8.54
CA ASP A 34 -10.83 10.32 -9.00
C ASP A 34 -10.18 11.70 -8.92
N ARG A 35 -9.53 12.03 -7.79
CA ARG A 35 -8.77 13.28 -7.64
C ARG A 35 -7.66 13.40 -8.69
N LEU A 36 -6.98 12.30 -8.99
CA LEU A 36 -5.95 12.28 -10.04
C LEU A 36 -6.58 12.50 -11.43
N ARG A 37 -7.70 11.84 -11.72
CA ARG A 37 -8.43 12.00 -12.98
C ARG A 37 -8.92 13.44 -13.17
N ASP A 38 -9.36 14.10 -12.11
CA ASP A 38 -9.74 15.52 -12.14
C ASP A 38 -8.52 16.44 -12.34
N ALA A 39 -7.35 16.07 -11.81
CA ALA A 39 -6.13 16.85 -11.96
C ALA A 39 -5.52 16.74 -13.37
N VAL A 40 -5.57 15.56 -14.00
CA VAL A 40 -4.99 15.28 -15.32
C VAL A 40 -5.96 14.52 -16.25
N PRO A 41 -7.14 15.09 -16.58
CA PRO A 41 -8.21 14.37 -17.28
C PRO A 41 -7.82 13.86 -18.66
N PHE A 42 -6.88 14.52 -19.33
CA PHE A 42 -6.38 14.11 -20.65
C PHE A 42 -5.48 12.87 -20.61
N CYS A 43 -4.89 12.55 -19.45
CA CYS A 43 -3.97 11.41 -19.29
C CYS A 43 -4.55 10.30 -18.40
N SER A 44 -5.74 10.50 -17.82
CA SER A 44 -6.45 9.53 -17.01
C SER A 44 -7.61 8.91 -17.80
N THR A 45 -7.28 7.91 -18.61
CA THR A 45 -8.27 7.06 -19.28
C THR A 45 -8.96 6.15 -18.27
N GLU A 46 -10.04 5.48 -18.67
CA GLU A 46 -10.69 4.44 -17.85
C GLU A 46 -9.72 3.32 -17.46
N GLU A 47 -8.83 2.93 -18.37
CA GLU A 47 -7.79 1.92 -18.11
C GLU A 47 -6.77 2.41 -17.07
N SER A 48 -6.29 3.65 -17.21
CA SER A 48 -5.41 4.28 -16.21
C SER A 48 -6.10 4.40 -14.84
N PHE A 49 -7.40 4.70 -14.81
CA PHE A 49 -8.17 4.78 -13.57
C PHE A 49 -8.25 3.41 -12.89
N ALA A 50 -8.57 2.35 -13.63
CA ALA A 50 -8.60 0.99 -13.09
C ALA A 50 -7.22 0.54 -12.58
N ALA A 51 -6.16 0.86 -13.32
CA ALA A 51 -4.78 0.58 -12.91
C ALA A 51 -4.38 1.35 -11.64
N CYS A 52 -4.79 2.61 -11.52
CA CYS A 52 -4.60 3.41 -10.31
C CYS A 52 -5.27 2.77 -9.09
N VAL A 53 -6.54 2.35 -9.23
CA VAL A 53 -7.29 1.73 -8.13
C VAL A 53 -6.60 0.43 -7.71
N SER A 54 -6.28 -0.44 -8.66
CA SER A 54 -5.59 -1.71 -8.38
C SER A 54 -4.26 -1.50 -7.69
N CYS A 55 -3.47 -0.52 -8.13
CA CYS A 55 -2.16 -0.23 -7.54
C CYS A 55 -2.31 0.30 -6.09
N HIS A 56 -3.24 1.22 -5.84
CA HIS A 56 -3.51 1.66 -4.47
C HIS A 56 -4.11 0.54 -3.59
N GLU A 57 -4.88 -0.39 -4.13
CA GLU A 57 -5.36 -1.55 -3.36
C GLU A 57 -4.26 -2.55 -3.02
N GLU A 58 -3.23 -2.69 -3.86
CA GLU A 58 -2.12 -3.61 -3.61
C GLU A 58 -1.02 -3.01 -2.72
N CYS A 59 -0.57 -1.79 -3.01
CA CYS A 59 0.57 -1.15 -2.34
C CYS A 59 0.22 0.13 -1.58
N GLY A 60 -1.03 0.55 -1.60
CA GLY A 60 -1.48 1.67 -0.79
C GLY A 60 -0.84 2.98 -1.20
N ASP A 61 -0.23 3.66 -0.24
CA ASP A 61 0.46 4.93 -0.46
C ASP A 61 1.78 4.79 -1.23
N ASP A 62 2.34 3.57 -1.35
CA ASP A 62 3.53 3.31 -2.18
C ASP A 62 3.21 3.24 -3.68
N CYS A 63 1.95 3.37 -4.07
CA CYS A 63 1.58 3.43 -5.48
C CYS A 63 1.97 4.78 -6.11
N GLU A 64 2.90 4.74 -7.07
CA GLU A 64 3.34 5.92 -7.82
C GLU A 64 2.84 5.91 -9.27
N ALA A 65 2.44 7.09 -9.74
CA ALA A 65 2.04 7.31 -11.13
C ALA A 65 3.27 7.63 -11.99
N SER A 66 3.32 7.05 -13.19
CA SER A 66 4.34 7.39 -14.18
C SER A 66 4.04 8.75 -14.81
N THR A 67 5.09 9.42 -15.29
CA THR A 67 4.97 10.67 -16.04
C THR A 67 4.46 10.47 -17.48
N ALA A 68 4.07 9.25 -17.87
CA ALA A 68 3.55 8.94 -19.20
C ALA A 68 2.06 9.30 -19.35
N CYS A 69 1.62 9.52 -20.60
CA CYS A 69 0.21 9.66 -20.95
C CYS A 69 -0.14 8.60 -22.01
N PRO A 70 -1.06 7.65 -21.73
CA PRO A 70 -1.86 7.51 -20.50
C PRO A 70 -1.02 7.19 -19.26
N GLN A 71 -1.52 7.57 -18.08
CA GLN A 71 -0.86 7.34 -16.80
C GLN A 71 -0.78 5.83 -16.52
N THR A 72 0.39 5.36 -16.08
CA THR A 72 0.59 3.98 -15.60
C THR A 72 1.00 4.01 -14.14
N PHE A 73 0.73 2.94 -13.40
CA PHE A 73 0.93 2.93 -11.95
C PHE A 73 1.78 1.72 -11.55
N SER A 74 2.66 1.91 -10.59
CA SER A 74 3.53 0.86 -10.05
C SER A 74 3.79 1.12 -8.58
N CYS A 75 3.89 0.05 -7.80
CA CYS A 75 4.34 0.12 -6.42
C CYS A 75 5.81 0.55 -6.39
N ALA A 76 6.13 1.57 -5.61
CA ALA A 76 7.49 1.87 -5.21
C ALA A 76 7.98 0.70 -4.34
N GLU A 77 9.15 0.16 -4.70
CA GLU A 77 9.82 -0.93 -3.95
C GLU A 77 10.66 -0.39 -2.79
#